data_AF-A0A2H0T9F4-F1
#
_entry.id   AF-A0A2H0T9F4-F1
#
_cell.length_a   1.000
_cell.length_b   1.000
_cell.length_c   1.000
_cell.angle_alpha   90.00
_cell.angle_beta   90.00
_cell.angle_gamma   90.00
#
_symmetry.space_group_name_H-M   'P 1'
#
loop_
_entity.id
_entity.type
_entity.pdbx_description
1 polymer ?
#
loop_
_entity_poly.entity_id
_entity_poly.type
_entity_poly.pdbx_seq_one_letter_code
_entity_poly.pdbx_strand_id
1 'polypeptide(L)'
;MILSDVDIKRYVKLGKIHINPKSDIEEQLSGSSLDLRLGNEFRVFNHSQNIFIDPREKKEYTKLVKLRKNKPLVVHPGEFILGITKEMVGIDNSLCARIDGKSSVGRLGIVVHSTAGHVNPGWIGKLTLEISNIGRMPVLLYPDMNICQLVFEILSSEAHICYSKSGKYFKQSSPLESKIVKEKPKLT
;
A
#
# COMPACT_ATOMS: atom_id res chain seq x y z
N MET A 1 -13.16 6.24 -15.02
CA MET A 1 -13.16 7.72 -14.79
C MET A 1 -12.45 7.98 -13.48
N ILE A 2 -11.53 8.94 -13.43
CA ILE A 2 -10.78 9.29 -12.20
C ILE A 2 -11.58 10.30 -11.38
N LEU A 3 -11.62 10.14 -10.06
CA LEU A 3 -12.27 11.09 -9.15
C LEU A 3 -11.40 12.33 -8.91
N SER A 4 -12.01 13.51 -9.00
CA SER A 4 -11.42 14.77 -8.54
C SER A 4 -11.35 14.83 -7.01
N ASP A 5 -10.62 15.78 -6.43
CA ASP A 5 -10.64 16.08 -4.99
C ASP A 5 -12.06 16.32 -4.47
N VAL A 6 -12.88 17.07 -5.22
CA VAL A 6 -14.29 17.34 -4.89
C VAL A 6 -15.10 16.05 -4.83
N ASP A 7 -14.90 15.16 -5.81
CA ASP A 7 -15.59 13.87 -5.85
C ASP A 7 -15.08 12.92 -4.77
N ILE A 8 -13.78 12.89 -4.48
CA ILE A 8 -13.24 12.09 -3.36
C ILE A 8 -13.90 12.53 -2.06
N LYS A 9 -13.99 13.85 -1.78
CA LYS A 9 -14.71 14.37 -0.59
C LYS A 9 -16.17 13.93 -0.58
N ARG A 10 -16.86 14.02 -1.72
CA ARG A 10 -18.25 13.59 -1.85
C ARG A 10 -18.42 12.10 -1.54
N TYR A 11 -17.56 11.25 -2.11
CA TYR A 11 -17.63 9.80 -1.93
C TYR A 11 -17.26 9.38 -0.50
N VAL A 12 -16.40 10.13 0.18
CA VAL A 12 -16.15 9.95 1.62
C VAL A 12 -17.38 10.28 2.45
N LYS A 13 -18.07 11.40 2.15
CA LYS A 13 -19.34 11.76 2.82
C LYS A 13 -20.44 10.74 2.59
N LEU A 14 -20.52 10.18 1.38
CA LEU A 14 -21.46 9.11 1.02
C LEU A 14 -21.10 7.75 1.64
N GLY A 15 -19.94 7.61 2.28
CA GLY A 15 -19.49 6.34 2.83
C GLY A 15 -19.02 5.32 1.78
N LYS A 16 -18.73 5.76 0.55
CA LYS A 16 -18.17 4.90 -0.52
C LYS A 16 -16.66 4.78 -0.43
N ILE A 17 -15.99 5.81 0.10
CA ILE A 17 -14.58 5.79 0.44
C ILE A 17 -14.47 5.95 1.96
N HIS A 18 -13.68 5.09 2.59
CA HIS A 18 -13.36 5.15 4.00
C HIS A 18 -11.87 5.44 4.15
N ILE A 19 -11.54 6.42 4.98
CA ILE A 19 -10.16 6.66 5.40
C ILE A 19 -10.12 6.87 6.92
N ASN A 20 -9.10 6.33 7.56
CA ASN A 20 -8.87 6.50 8.99
C ASN A 20 -7.38 6.72 9.26
N PRO A 21 -6.97 7.80 9.94
CA PRO A 21 -7.79 8.87 10.55
C PRO A 21 -8.52 9.76 9.52
N LYS A 22 -9.74 10.19 9.84
CA LYS A 22 -10.55 11.08 8.97
C LYS A 22 -10.14 12.56 9.06
N SER A 23 -9.54 12.97 10.18
CA SER A 23 -9.22 14.37 10.49
C SER A 23 -8.28 15.03 9.48
N ASP A 24 -7.51 14.21 8.76
CA ASP A 24 -6.38 14.69 7.97
C ASP A 24 -6.72 14.77 6.47
N ILE A 25 -7.95 14.41 6.08
CA ILE A 25 -8.32 14.27 4.67
C ILE A 25 -8.18 15.57 3.88
N GLU A 26 -8.52 16.71 4.49
CA GLU A 26 -8.46 18.02 3.83
C GLU A 26 -7.02 18.40 3.46
N GLU A 27 -6.04 18.03 4.29
CA GLU A 27 -4.61 18.28 4.05
C GLU A 27 -3.97 17.25 3.11
N GLN A 28 -4.58 16.06 3.00
CA GLN A 28 -4.08 14.96 2.17
C GLN A 28 -4.62 14.99 0.74
N LEU A 29 -5.67 15.76 0.47
CA LEU A 29 -6.24 15.84 -0.87
C LEU A 29 -5.36 16.62 -1.83
N SER A 30 -5.25 16.08 -3.03
CA SER A 30 -4.68 16.71 -4.21
C SER A 30 -5.73 16.65 -5.34
N GLY A 31 -5.57 17.44 -6.39
CA GLY A 31 -6.64 17.68 -7.39
C GLY A 31 -7.33 16.43 -7.96
N SER A 32 -6.67 15.27 -7.99
CA SER A 32 -7.28 13.99 -8.38
C SER A 32 -6.76 12.79 -7.57
N SER A 33 -6.27 13.03 -6.36
CA SER A 33 -5.65 11.97 -5.55
C SER A 33 -5.71 12.29 -4.06
N LEU A 34 -5.37 11.29 -3.25
CA LEU A 34 -5.31 11.39 -1.79
C LEU A 34 -3.96 10.87 -1.31
N ASP A 35 -3.14 11.76 -0.77
CA ASP A 35 -1.84 11.43 -0.21
C ASP A 35 -1.98 10.50 1.00
N LEU A 36 -1.14 9.47 1.07
CA LEU A 36 -1.02 8.58 2.21
C LEU A 36 0.35 8.72 2.86
N ARG A 37 0.38 8.54 4.18
CA ARG A 37 1.60 8.65 4.96
C ARG A 37 2.21 7.28 5.22
N LEU A 38 3.52 7.27 5.43
CA LEU A 38 4.25 6.07 5.81
C LEU A 38 3.95 5.70 7.27
N GLY A 39 3.62 4.43 7.51
CA GLY A 39 3.54 3.86 8.84
C GLY A 39 4.92 3.63 9.47
N ASN A 40 4.95 3.04 10.66
CA ASN A 40 6.19 2.77 11.39
C ASN A 40 6.57 1.28 11.45
N GLU A 41 5.89 0.43 10.68
CA GLU A 41 6.14 -1.00 10.61
C GLU A 41 6.62 -1.38 9.22
N PHE A 42 7.66 -2.20 9.18
CA PHE A 42 8.35 -2.62 7.96
C PHE A 42 8.70 -4.09 8.04
N ARG A 43 8.81 -4.77 6.90
CA ARG A 43 9.44 -6.09 6.80
C ARG A 43 10.70 -6.01 5.95
N VAL A 44 11.79 -6.54 6.49
CA VAL A 44 13.09 -6.64 5.83
C VAL A 44 13.42 -8.09 5.52
N PHE A 45 14.03 -8.37 4.37
CA PHE A 45 14.38 -9.73 3.95
C PHE A 45 15.62 -10.25 4.69
N ASN A 46 15.51 -11.43 5.28
CA ASN A 46 16.63 -12.14 5.92
C ASN A 46 17.41 -12.94 4.87
N HIS A 47 18.03 -12.24 3.92
CA HIS A 47 18.74 -12.83 2.77
C HIS A 47 19.98 -13.64 3.18
N SER A 48 20.61 -13.34 4.32
CA SER A 48 21.76 -14.11 4.82
C SER A 48 21.39 -15.49 5.37
N GLN A 49 20.11 -15.73 5.69
CA GLN A 49 19.61 -16.98 6.27
C GLN A 49 18.92 -17.89 5.25
N ASN A 50 18.75 -17.43 4.01
CA ASN A 50 17.98 -18.11 2.98
C ASN A 50 18.67 -18.00 1.62
N ILE A 51 18.91 -19.13 0.97
CA ILE A 51 19.55 -19.18 -0.35
C ILE A 51 18.59 -18.88 -1.51
N PHE A 52 17.29 -19.07 -1.32
CA PHE A 52 16.24 -18.79 -2.31
C PHE A 52 14.88 -18.61 -1.62
N ILE A 53 13.88 -18.18 -2.39
CA ILE A 53 12.46 -18.15 -2.00
C ILE A 53 11.71 -19.19 -2.84
N ASP A 54 11.19 -20.25 -2.22
CA ASP A 54 10.25 -21.17 -2.88
C ASP A 54 8.80 -20.69 -2.59
N PRO A 55 8.03 -20.27 -3.61
CA PRO A 55 6.64 -19.81 -3.42
C PRO A 55 5.66 -20.91 -3.01
N ARG A 56 6.07 -22.19 -3.06
CA ARG A 56 5.25 -23.34 -2.60
C ARG A 56 5.44 -23.63 -1.12
N GLU A 57 6.52 -23.13 -0.52
CA GLU A 57 6.82 -23.36 0.89
C GLU A 57 6.19 -22.28 1.78
N LYS A 58 5.58 -22.73 2.87
CA LYS A 58 5.10 -21.83 3.92
C LYS A 58 6.24 -21.48 4.87
N LYS A 59 7.13 -20.60 4.42
CA LYS A 59 8.29 -20.11 5.16
C LYS A 59 8.29 -18.59 5.26
N GLU A 60 8.64 -18.06 6.42
CA GLU A 60 8.79 -16.62 6.65
C GLU A 60 10.20 -16.18 6.24
N TYR A 61 10.33 -15.43 5.15
CA TYR A 61 11.61 -14.94 4.61
C TYR A 61 11.99 -13.54 5.10
N THR A 62 11.11 -12.91 5.89
CA THR A 62 11.25 -11.51 6.29
C THR A 62 11.05 -11.36 7.79
N LYS A 63 11.62 -10.30 8.37
CA LYS A 63 11.45 -9.96 9.78
C LYS A 63 10.70 -8.64 9.92
N LEU A 64 9.71 -8.61 10.82
CA LEU A 64 9.02 -7.36 11.18
C LEU A 64 9.95 -6.47 12.00
N VAL A 65 10.07 -5.22 11.56
CA VAL A 65 10.81 -4.13 12.21
C VAL A 65 9.83 -3.02 12.50
N LYS A 66 9.76 -2.59 13.77
CA LYS A 66 8.93 -1.47 14.20
C LYS A 66 9.84 -0.33 14.66
N LEU A 67 9.72 0.82 14.00
CA LEU A 67 10.51 1.99 14.34
C LEU A 67 9.96 2.69 15.58
N ARG A 68 10.87 3.21 16.39
CA ARG A 68 10.55 4.18 17.45
C ARG A 68 10.19 5.53 16.82
N LYS A 69 9.46 6.35 17.56
CA LYS A 69 9.06 7.70 17.12
C LYS A 69 10.28 8.52 16.66
N ASN A 70 10.12 9.25 15.56
CA ASN A 70 11.14 10.13 14.96
C ASN A 70 12.46 9.44 14.55
N LYS A 71 12.49 8.12 14.39
CA LYS A 71 13.64 7.41 13.80
C LYS A 71 13.34 7.03 12.35
N PRO A 72 14.25 7.30 11.41
CA PRO A 72 14.07 6.87 10.03
C PRO A 72 14.43 5.39 9.88
N LEU A 73 13.89 4.77 8.82
CA LEU A 73 14.48 3.59 8.21
C LEU A 73 15.43 4.03 7.11
N VAL A 74 16.62 3.46 7.07
CA VAL A 74 17.55 3.62 5.95
C VAL A 74 17.18 2.58 4.90
N VAL A 75 16.93 3.00 3.66
CA VAL A 75 16.79 2.09 2.52
C VAL A 75 18.00 2.28 1.62
N HIS A 76 18.88 1.29 1.59
CA HIS A 76 20.11 1.32 0.79
C HIS A 76 19.80 1.06 -0.70
N PRO A 77 20.67 1.53 -1.62
CA PRO A 77 20.56 1.21 -3.05
C PRO A 77 20.43 -0.30 -3.29
N GLY A 78 19.46 -0.69 -4.11
CA GLY A 78 19.17 -2.09 -4.43
C GLY A 78 18.35 -2.85 -3.38
N GLU A 79 18.04 -2.25 -2.23
CA GLU A 79 17.20 -2.90 -1.23
C GLU A 79 15.72 -2.88 -1.62
N PHE A 80 15.04 -3.97 -1.27
CA PHE A 80 13.59 -4.14 -1.34
C PHE A 80 13.07 -4.48 0.06
N ILE A 81 12.06 -3.72 0.51
CA ILE A 81 11.41 -3.91 1.80
C ILE A 81 9.88 -3.80 1.65
N LEU A 82 9.14 -4.34 2.61
CA LEU A 82 7.70 -4.05 2.70
C LEU A 82 7.48 -2.95 3.73
N GLY A 83 6.86 -1.85 3.32
CA GLY A 83 6.32 -0.83 4.22
C GLY A 83 4.81 -0.98 4.37
N ILE A 84 4.21 -0.12 5.19
CA ILE A 84 2.75 -0.02 5.27
C ILE A 84 2.32 1.44 5.37
N THR A 85 1.14 1.78 4.87
CA THR A 85 0.54 3.10 5.08
C THR A 85 0.17 3.30 6.55
N LYS A 86 0.18 4.55 7.00
CA LYS A 86 -0.36 4.93 8.31
C LYS A 86 -1.88 4.76 8.30
N GLU A 87 -2.51 5.25 7.23
CA GLU A 87 -3.95 5.25 7.04
C GLU A 87 -4.48 3.86 6.75
N MET A 88 -5.63 3.56 7.32
CA MET A 88 -6.49 2.48 6.86
C MET A 88 -7.45 3.05 5.81
N VAL A 89 -7.51 2.39 4.66
CA VAL A 89 -8.35 2.78 3.52
C VAL A 89 -9.39 1.70 3.27
N GLY A 90 -10.60 2.10 2.88
CA GLY A 90 -11.62 1.22 2.34
C GLY A 90 -12.37 1.84 1.17
N ILE A 91 -12.83 1.00 0.25
CA ILE A 91 -13.63 1.41 -0.91
C ILE A 91 -14.81 0.46 -1.09
N ASP A 92 -15.93 0.97 -1.59
CA ASP A 92 -17.11 0.15 -1.91
C ASP A 92 -16.90 -0.70 -3.18
N ASN A 93 -17.94 -1.42 -3.59
CA ASN A 93 -17.89 -2.29 -4.77
C ASN A 93 -18.00 -1.53 -6.11
N SER A 94 -18.28 -0.23 -6.09
CA SER A 94 -18.42 0.61 -7.29
C SER A 94 -17.11 1.29 -7.70
N LEU A 95 -16.07 1.17 -6.87
CA LEU A 95 -14.78 1.80 -7.06
C LEU A 95 -13.65 0.77 -7.11
N CYS A 96 -12.60 1.10 -7.85
CA CYS A 96 -11.25 0.63 -7.56
C CYS A 96 -10.36 1.83 -7.24
N ALA A 97 -9.15 1.56 -6.78
CA ALA A 97 -8.13 2.59 -6.66
C ALA A 97 -6.77 2.06 -7.11
N ARG A 98 -5.84 2.97 -7.36
CA ARG A 98 -4.43 2.64 -7.58
C ARG A 98 -3.55 3.44 -6.63
N ILE A 99 -2.52 2.78 -6.14
CA ILE A 99 -1.39 3.42 -5.46
C ILE A 99 -0.50 3.98 -6.56
N ASP A 100 -0.15 5.25 -6.45
CA ASP A 100 0.89 5.88 -7.26
C ASP A 100 1.97 6.43 -6.32
N GLY A 101 3.22 6.46 -6.81
CA GLY A 101 4.29 7.20 -6.14
C GLY A 101 4.04 8.71 -6.16
N LYS A 102 4.66 9.43 -5.23
CA LYS A 102 4.75 10.90 -5.32
C LYS A 102 5.99 11.28 -6.14
N SER A 103 5.87 12.27 -7.01
CA SER A 103 7.00 12.71 -7.86
C SER A 103 8.23 13.07 -7.02
N SER A 104 8.05 13.77 -5.90
CA SER A 104 9.16 14.14 -5.00
C SER A 104 9.87 12.92 -4.40
N VAL A 105 9.14 11.84 -4.10
CA VAL A 105 9.70 10.58 -3.58
C VAL A 105 10.42 9.82 -4.70
N GLY A 106 9.81 9.75 -5.89
CA GLY A 106 10.43 9.12 -7.07
C GLY A 106 11.73 9.78 -7.51
N ARG A 107 11.85 11.10 -7.37
CA ARG A 107 13.09 11.86 -7.67
C ARG A 107 14.26 11.52 -6.74
N LEU A 108 14.01 10.85 -5.60
CA LEU A 108 15.03 10.30 -4.72
C LEU A 108 15.44 8.86 -5.09
N GLY A 109 14.85 8.28 -6.15
CA GLY A 109 15.04 6.88 -6.52
C GLY A 109 14.19 5.91 -5.71
N ILE A 110 13.17 6.38 -4.98
CA ILE A 110 12.28 5.52 -4.21
C ILE A 110 11.04 5.14 -5.03
N VAL A 111 10.87 3.83 -5.20
CA VAL A 111 9.69 3.19 -5.78
C VAL A 111 8.85 2.67 -4.62
N VAL A 112 7.54 2.96 -4.61
CA VAL A 112 6.63 2.60 -3.49
C VAL A 112 5.72 1.42 -3.78
N HIS A 113 5.59 1.06 -5.06
CA HIS A 113 5.14 -0.23 -5.53
C HIS A 113 5.76 -0.48 -6.92
N SER A 114 5.99 -1.74 -7.29
CA SER A 114 6.47 -2.08 -8.64
C SER A 114 5.48 -2.93 -9.41
N THR A 115 4.66 -3.73 -8.72
CA THR A 115 3.85 -4.75 -9.39
C THR A 115 2.37 -4.68 -9.05
N ALA A 116 2.04 -4.47 -7.78
CA ALA A 116 0.66 -4.56 -7.28
C ALA A 116 0.12 -3.20 -6.79
N GLY A 117 0.03 -2.22 -7.69
CA GLY A 117 -0.55 -0.90 -7.36
C GLY A 117 -2.07 -0.90 -7.23
N HIS A 118 -2.78 -1.96 -7.63
CA HIS A 118 -4.24 -1.98 -7.71
C HIS A 118 -4.92 -2.34 -6.39
N VAL A 119 -5.88 -1.51 -5.97
CA VAL A 119 -6.76 -1.71 -4.82
C VAL A 119 -8.13 -2.16 -5.31
N ASN A 120 -8.48 -3.41 -4.98
CA ASN A 120 -9.68 -4.06 -5.48
C ASN A 120 -10.97 -3.52 -4.83
N PRO A 121 -12.11 -3.58 -5.53
CA PRO A 121 -13.42 -3.19 -4.98
C PRO A 121 -13.75 -3.93 -3.68
N GLY A 122 -14.27 -3.21 -2.70
CA GLY A 122 -14.56 -3.75 -1.37
C GLY A 122 -13.32 -4.03 -0.50
N TRP A 123 -12.15 -3.53 -0.87
CA TRP A 123 -10.97 -3.55 -0.01
C TRP A 123 -11.22 -2.74 1.26
N ILE A 124 -10.70 -3.22 2.40
CA ILE A 124 -10.55 -2.46 3.66
C ILE A 124 -9.23 -2.90 4.28
N GLY A 125 -8.38 -1.96 4.69
CA GLY A 125 -7.13 -2.23 5.40
C GLY A 125 -6.08 -1.14 5.17
N LYS A 126 -4.95 -1.28 5.86
CA LYS A 126 -3.75 -0.49 5.56
C LYS A 126 -3.06 -1.10 4.34
N LEU A 127 -2.51 -0.28 3.45
CA LEU A 127 -1.89 -0.73 2.21
C LEU A 127 -0.43 -1.09 2.46
N THR A 128 -0.04 -2.33 2.13
CA THR A 128 1.38 -2.71 2.09
C THR A 128 2.03 -2.04 0.89
N LEU A 129 3.22 -1.49 1.08
CA LEU A 129 4.02 -0.84 0.05
C LEU A 129 5.23 -1.71 -0.28
N GLU A 130 5.49 -1.94 -1.56
CA GLU A 130 6.69 -2.65 -2.07
C GLU A 130 7.78 -1.60 -2.31
N ILE A 131 8.50 -1.23 -1.25
CA ILE A 131 9.42 -0.09 -1.30
C ILE A 131 10.79 -0.57 -1.78
N SER A 132 11.30 0.06 -2.84
CA SER A 132 12.65 -0.20 -3.38
C SER A 132 13.42 1.10 -3.56
N ASN A 133 14.73 1.05 -3.34
CA ASN A 133 15.63 2.13 -3.69
C ASN A 133 16.42 1.78 -4.96
N ILE A 134 16.02 2.37 -6.09
CA ILE A 134 16.71 2.25 -7.38
C ILE A 134 17.73 3.38 -7.63
N GLY A 135 17.88 4.29 -6.65
CA GLY A 135 18.84 5.37 -6.68
C GLY A 135 20.26 4.91 -6.34
N ARG A 136 21.18 5.88 -6.23
CA ARG A 136 22.61 5.64 -5.97
C ARG A 136 23.05 5.93 -4.53
N MET A 137 22.15 6.45 -3.70
CA MET A 137 22.43 6.83 -2.32
C MET A 137 21.37 6.22 -1.38
N PRO A 138 21.74 5.90 -0.13
CA PRO A 138 20.75 5.53 0.89
C PRO A 138 19.75 6.67 1.11
N VAL A 139 18.48 6.33 1.27
CA VAL A 139 17.40 7.29 1.55
C VAL A 139 16.83 7.01 2.93
N LEU A 140 16.63 8.07 3.70
CA LEU A 140 16.01 8.02 5.02
C LEU A 140 14.49 8.17 4.86
N LEU A 141 13.74 7.12 5.20
CA LEU A 141 12.28 7.15 5.22
C LEU A 141 11.79 7.34 6.65
N TYR A 142 11.06 8.41 6.89
CA TYR A 142 10.50 8.73 8.20
C TYR A 142 9.04 8.30 8.27
N PRO A 143 8.60 7.64 9.36
CA PRO A 143 7.17 7.52 9.63
C PRO A 143 6.49 8.88 9.56
N ASP A 144 5.20 8.87 9.19
CA ASP A 144 4.36 10.06 9.00
C ASP A 144 4.67 10.93 7.76
N MET A 145 5.72 10.66 6.98
CA MET A 145 5.95 11.37 5.72
C MET A 145 4.92 10.96 4.65
N ASN A 146 4.51 11.89 3.77
CA ASN A 146 3.70 11.54 2.60
C ASN A 146 4.55 10.68 1.65
N ILE A 147 4.15 9.42 1.45
CA ILE A 147 4.96 8.42 0.75
C ILE A 147 4.38 8.05 -0.62
N CYS A 148 3.06 7.92 -0.69
CA CYS A 148 2.34 7.57 -1.90
C CYS A 148 1.02 8.34 -1.96
N GLN A 149 0.27 8.14 -3.03
CA GLN A 149 -1.05 8.73 -3.22
C GLN A 149 -1.99 7.68 -3.79
N LEU A 150 -3.27 7.77 -3.45
CA LEU A 150 -4.32 6.98 -4.06
C LEU A 150 -5.04 7.78 -5.13
N VAL A 151 -5.23 7.15 -6.28
CA VAL A 151 -6.15 7.63 -7.31
C VAL A 151 -7.33 6.69 -7.38
N PHE A 152 -8.53 7.23 -7.23
CA PHE A 152 -9.78 6.47 -7.23
C PHE A 152 -10.42 6.48 -8.61
N GLU A 153 -10.98 5.34 -9.00
CA GLU A 153 -11.62 5.16 -10.29
C GLU A 153 -12.99 4.52 -10.15
N ILE A 154 -13.96 5.06 -10.88
CA ILE A 154 -15.31 4.49 -10.98
C ILE A 154 -15.27 3.31 -11.94
N LEU A 155 -15.80 2.17 -11.50
CA LEU A 155 -16.01 0.99 -12.34
C LEU A 155 -17.17 1.20 -13.32
N SER A 156 -17.17 0.51 -14.44
CA SER A 156 -18.28 0.54 -15.40
C SER A 156 -19.61 0.03 -14.81
N SER A 157 -19.52 -0.84 -13.81
CA SER A 157 -20.65 -1.39 -13.04
C SER A 157 -20.14 -1.89 -11.68
N GLU A 158 -21.04 -2.10 -10.73
CA GLU A 158 -20.67 -2.62 -9.41
C GLU A 158 -20.07 -4.04 -9.50
N ALA A 159 -18.95 -4.25 -8.82
CA ALA A 159 -18.29 -5.54 -8.80
C ALA A 159 -19.05 -6.55 -7.92
N HIS A 160 -19.53 -7.63 -8.53
CA HIS A 160 -20.12 -8.75 -7.77
C HIS A 160 -19.07 -9.52 -6.94
N ILE A 161 -17.83 -9.61 -7.45
CA ILE A 161 -16.70 -10.23 -6.75
C ILE A 161 -16.00 -9.16 -5.91
N CYS A 162 -16.26 -9.22 -4.60
CA CYS A 162 -15.76 -8.27 -3.62
C CYS A 162 -14.52 -8.82 -2.91
N TYR A 163 -13.48 -7.99 -2.74
CA TYR A 163 -12.24 -8.41 -2.07
C TYR A 163 -12.48 -8.84 -0.61
N SER A 164 -13.48 -8.27 0.07
CA SER A 164 -13.82 -8.62 1.46
C SER A 164 -14.18 -10.10 1.67
N LYS A 165 -14.65 -10.80 0.62
CA LYS A 165 -15.13 -12.19 0.72
C LYS A 165 -14.01 -13.23 0.54
N SER A 166 -13.00 -12.93 -0.27
CA SER A 166 -11.98 -13.92 -0.69
C SER A 166 -10.55 -13.39 -0.66
N GLY A 167 -10.37 -12.11 -0.32
CA GLY A 167 -9.09 -11.44 -0.32
C GLY A 167 -8.17 -11.91 0.80
N LYS A 168 -6.96 -12.35 0.41
CA LYS A 168 -5.92 -12.85 1.33
C LYS A 168 -5.49 -11.83 2.39
N TYR A 169 -5.61 -10.54 2.06
CA TYR A 169 -5.07 -9.43 2.84
C TYR A 169 -6.16 -8.48 3.37
N PHE A 170 -7.44 -8.90 3.34
CA PHE A 170 -8.54 -8.09 3.85
C PHE A 170 -8.34 -7.75 5.34
N LYS A 171 -8.60 -6.49 5.70
CA LYS A 171 -8.43 -5.89 7.04
C LYS A 171 -7.00 -5.94 7.60
N GLN A 172 -5.98 -6.09 6.75
CA GLN A 172 -4.61 -6.07 7.25
C GLN A 172 -4.25 -4.72 7.89
N SER A 173 -3.45 -4.77 8.96
CA SER A 173 -3.06 -3.61 9.77
C SER A 173 -1.54 -3.50 10.00
N SER A 174 -0.78 -4.45 9.47
CA SER A 174 0.68 -4.59 9.53
C SER A 174 1.16 -5.09 8.16
N PRO A 175 2.40 -4.82 7.70
CA PRO A 175 2.89 -5.35 6.44
C PRO A 175 3.02 -6.87 6.56
N LEU A 176 1.98 -7.58 6.12
CA LEU A 176 1.95 -9.03 6.20
C LEU A 176 2.94 -9.62 5.20
N GLU A 177 3.48 -10.79 5.54
CA GLU A 177 4.23 -11.61 4.60
C GLU A 177 3.34 -12.06 3.44
N SER A 178 3.99 -12.46 2.35
CA SER A 178 3.28 -13.01 1.18
C SER A 178 2.50 -14.27 1.56
N LYS A 179 1.22 -14.30 1.19
CA LYS A 179 0.35 -15.49 1.28
C LYS A 179 0.23 -16.20 -0.07
N ILE A 180 1.29 -16.19 -0.88
CA ILE A 180 1.32 -16.79 -2.23
C ILE A 180 0.91 -18.28 -2.21
N VAL A 181 1.28 -19.03 -1.17
CA VAL A 181 0.89 -20.44 -0.97
C VAL A 181 -0.64 -20.64 -0.91
N LYS A 182 -1.41 -19.60 -0.57
CA LYS A 182 -2.88 -19.64 -0.56
C LYS A 182 -3.51 -19.32 -1.91
N GLU A 183 -2.72 -18.96 -2.92
CA GLU A 183 -3.26 -18.84 -4.29
C GLU A 183 -3.62 -20.22 -4.80
N LYS A 184 -4.92 -20.42 -5.04
CA LYS A 184 -5.38 -21.56 -5.82
C LYS A 184 -5.21 -21.19 -7.29
N PRO A 185 -4.48 -21.96 -8.10
CA PRO A 185 -4.53 -21.76 -9.54
C PRO A 185 -6.00 -21.86 -9.96
N LYS A 186 -6.48 -20.87 -10.71
CA LYS A 186 -7.76 -20.99 -11.42
C LYS A 186 -7.51 -21.98 -12.56
N LEU A 187 -7.50 -23.27 -12.23
CA LEU A 187 -7.53 -24.34 -13.21
C LEU A 187 -8.90 -24.21 -13.90
N THR A 188 -8.88 -23.72 -15.13
CA THR A 188 -9.96 -23.90 -16.10
C THR A 188 -10.05 -25.36 -16.49
#